data_AF-A0A7U4TIW1-F1
#
_entry.id   AF-A0A7U4TIW1-F1
#
_cell.length_a   1.000
_cell.length_b   1.000
_cell.length_c   1.000
_cell.angle_alpha   90.00
_cell.angle_beta   90.00
_cell.angle_gamma   90.00
#
_symmetry.space_group_name_H-M   'P 1'
#
loop_
_entity.id
_entity.type
_entity.pdbx_description
1 polymer ?
#
loop_
_entity_poly.entity_id
_entity_poly.type
_entity_poly.pdbx_seq_one_letter_code
_entity_poly.pdbx_strand_id
1 'polypeptide(L)'
;MRFLKYTMVSFLFFICGCGFLIGAGVGGGAGLAGYKFLEGKLEIEYIAPYERVWQATKLALKDTGIRIERMEKDAINAEIKARKADGKVVTIKIKNKASGMTIVSIRVGIFGDENASLIIKKAIDKRLGIRSKN
;
A
#
# COMPACT_ATOMS: atom_id res chain seq x y z
N MET A 1 -4.36 -54.09 -13.30
CA MET A 1 -4.86 -52.77 -13.76
C MET A 1 -5.33 -51.89 -12.57
N ARG A 2 -4.45 -51.60 -11.59
CA ARG A 2 -4.75 -50.70 -10.43
C ARG A 2 -3.70 -49.61 -10.22
N PHE A 3 -2.70 -49.50 -11.10
CA PHE A 3 -1.64 -48.49 -11.05
C PHE A 3 -1.92 -47.26 -11.93
N LEU A 4 -2.90 -47.34 -12.84
CA LEU A 4 -3.23 -46.26 -13.78
C LEU A 4 -4.07 -45.12 -13.17
N LYS A 5 -4.67 -45.35 -11.99
CA LYS A 5 -5.49 -44.34 -11.30
C LYS A 5 -4.66 -43.36 -10.46
N TYR A 6 -3.46 -43.76 -10.05
CA TYR A 6 -2.61 -42.93 -9.18
C TYR A 6 -1.81 -41.87 -9.95
N THR A 7 -1.53 -42.10 -11.23
CA THR A 7 -0.84 -41.13 -12.09
C THR A 7 -1.71 -39.92 -12.44
N MET A 8 -3.04 -40.08 -12.48
CA MET A 8 -3.99 -39.02 -12.84
C MET A 8 -4.37 -38.10 -11.66
N VAL A 9 -4.11 -38.51 -10.42
CA VAL A 9 -4.30 -37.65 -9.23
C VAL A 9 -3.09 -36.75 -8.98
N SER A 10 -1.92 -37.13 -9.48
CA SER A 10 -0.70 -36.30 -9.38
C SER A 10 -0.70 -35.09 -10.31
N PHE A 11 -1.51 -35.10 -11.39
CA PHE A 11 -1.56 -34.02 -12.37
C PHE A 11 -2.48 -32.84 -11.95
N LEU A 12 -3.36 -33.04 -10.95
CA LEU A 12 -4.29 -32.02 -10.50
C LEU A 12 -3.70 -31.03 -9.49
N PHE A 13 -2.51 -31.32 -8.95
CA PHE A 13 -1.81 -30.45 -8.00
C PHE A 13 -0.93 -29.38 -8.67
N PHE A 14 -0.67 -29.49 -9.99
CA PHE A 14 0.29 -28.63 -10.70
C PHE A 14 -0.30 -27.33 -11.26
N ILE A 15 -1.62 -27.12 -11.15
CA ILE A 15 -2.29 -25.92 -11.70
C ILE A 15 -2.54 -24.85 -10.61
N CYS A 16 -2.32 -25.17 -9.32
CA CYS A 16 -2.40 -24.20 -8.23
C CYS A 16 -1.01 -23.61 -7.89
N GLY A 17 -0.25 -23.24 -8.92
CA GLY A 17 1.13 -22.78 -8.84
C GLY A 17 1.33 -21.30 -9.15
N CYS A 18 0.41 -20.39 -8.79
CA CYS A 18 0.72 -18.96 -8.70
C CYS A 18 1.12 -18.60 -7.26
N GLY A 19 2.14 -19.30 -6.76
CA GLY A 19 2.90 -18.89 -5.59
C GLY A 19 3.78 -17.70 -5.93
N PHE A 20 3.19 -16.50 -6.03
CA PHE A 20 3.98 -15.27 -5.99
C PHE A 20 4.38 -14.99 -4.54
N LEU A 21 5.33 -15.80 -4.09
CA LEU A 21 6.13 -15.61 -2.89
C LEU A 21 6.98 -14.35 -3.06
N ILE A 22 6.43 -13.19 -2.70
CA ILE A 22 7.24 -12.03 -2.32
C ILE A 22 6.75 -11.57 -0.96
N GLY A 23 7.21 -12.30 0.06
CA GLY A 23 7.12 -11.93 1.47
C GLY A 23 8.54 -12.00 2.05
N ALA A 24 9.38 -11.05 1.67
CA ALA A 24 10.72 -10.89 2.25
C ALA A 24 10.89 -9.43 2.67
N GLY A 25 10.56 -9.17 3.92
CA GLY A 25 10.64 -7.87 4.56
C GLY A 25 9.65 -7.82 5.70
N VAL A 26 10.11 -7.52 6.91
CA VAL A 26 9.30 -7.43 8.13
C VAL A 26 8.10 -6.50 7.85
N GLY A 27 6.90 -7.07 7.68
CA GLY A 27 5.66 -6.35 7.35
C GLY A 27 5.34 -6.12 5.86
N GLY A 28 6.16 -6.64 4.93
CA GLY A 28 5.93 -6.57 3.49
C GLY A 28 5.08 -7.73 2.97
N GLY A 29 3.78 -7.48 2.77
CA GLY A 29 2.96 -8.36 1.91
C GLY A 29 3.34 -8.18 0.43
N ALA A 30 2.90 -9.08 -0.45
CA ALA A 30 3.11 -8.94 -1.89
C ALA A 30 2.72 -7.52 -2.37
N GLY A 31 3.71 -6.73 -2.81
CA GLY A 31 3.52 -5.34 -3.24
C GLY A 31 4.02 -4.25 -2.27
N LEU A 32 4.50 -4.61 -1.08
CA LEU A 32 5.13 -3.70 -0.09
C LEU A 32 6.59 -4.09 0.15
N ALA A 33 7.52 -3.14 -0.05
CA ALA A 33 8.92 -3.32 0.32
C ALA A 33 9.15 -3.11 1.82
N GLY A 34 8.35 -2.26 2.47
CA GLY A 34 8.39 -2.03 3.91
C GLY A 34 7.68 -0.74 4.31
N TYR A 35 7.55 -0.51 5.62
CA TYR A 35 7.14 0.78 6.16
C TYR A 35 7.89 1.08 7.46
N LYS A 36 8.11 2.35 7.76
CA LYS A 36 8.79 2.83 8.97
C LYS A 36 8.09 4.09 9.47
N PHE A 37 7.95 4.22 10.78
CA PHE A 37 7.45 5.44 11.41
C PHE A 37 8.61 6.20 12.06
N LEU A 38 8.88 7.40 11.58
CA LEU A 38 9.99 8.24 12.03
C LEU A 38 9.52 9.70 12.12
N GLU A 39 9.83 10.36 13.23
CA GLU A 39 9.56 11.80 13.43
C GLU A 39 8.11 12.23 13.16
N GLY A 40 7.14 11.40 13.56
CA GLY A 40 5.71 11.70 13.37
C GLY A 40 5.20 11.46 11.94
N LYS A 41 6.00 10.85 11.07
CA LYS A 41 5.65 10.51 9.69
C LYS A 41 5.76 9.01 9.48
N LEU A 42 4.79 8.45 8.78
CA LEU A 42 4.80 7.06 8.33
C LEU A 42 5.29 7.01 6.88
N GLU A 43 6.49 6.47 6.67
CA GLU A 43 7.04 6.25 5.33
C GLU A 43 6.81 4.82 4.90
N ILE A 44 6.29 4.64 3.68
CA ILE A 44 5.90 3.34 3.14
C ILE A 44 6.51 3.21 1.75
N GLU A 45 7.21 2.11 1.50
CA GLU A 45 7.77 1.78 0.20
C GLU A 45 6.88 0.73 -0.48
N TYR A 46 6.21 1.12 -1.56
CA TYR A 46 5.39 0.24 -2.38
C TYR A 46 6.15 -0.23 -3.62
N ILE A 47 6.03 -1.52 -3.93
CA ILE A 47 6.53 -2.13 -5.18
C ILE A 47 5.41 -1.99 -6.23
N ALA A 48 5.11 -0.75 -6.60
CA ALA A 48 4.06 -0.41 -7.53
C ALA A 48 4.37 0.90 -8.26
N PRO A 49 3.89 1.05 -9.52
CA PRO A 49 4.13 2.26 -10.29
C PRO A 49 3.41 3.46 -9.68
N TYR A 50 4.06 4.62 -9.79
CA TYR A 50 3.61 5.91 -9.23
C TYR A 50 2.13 6.21 -9.51
N GLU A 51 1.67 6.02 -10.75
CA GLU A 51 0.28 6.30 -11.12
C GLU A 51 -0.71 5.40 -10.36
N ARG A 52 -0.38 4.11 -10.18
CA ARG A 52 -1.23 3.17 -9.45
C ARG A 52 -1.33 3.57 -7.97
N VAL A 53 -0.21 3.94 -7.36
CA VAL A 53 -0.16 4.36 -5.95
C VAL A 53 -0.90 5.69 -5.74
N TRP A 54 -0.76 6.63 -6.67
CA TRP A 54 -1.51 7.89 -6.66
C TRP A 54 -3.03 7.66 -6.70
N GLN A 55 -3.51 6.85 -7.63
CA GLN A 55 -4.95 6.54 -7.74
C GLN A 55 -5.46 5.78 -6.51
N ALA A 56 -4.69 4.79 -6.03
CA ALA A 56 -5.04 4.05 -4.81
C ALA A 56 -5.13 4.97 -3.58
N THR A 57 -4.21 5.93 -3.45
CA THR A 57 -4.20 6.91 -2.36
C THR A 57 -5.45 7.80 -2.41
N LYS A 58 -5.81 8.33 -3.58
CA LYS A 58 -7.03 9.14 -3.72
C LYS A 58 -8.28 8.35 -3.36
N LEU A 59 -8.38 7.09 -3.82
CA LEU A 59 -9.52 6.22 -3.51
C LEU A 59 -9.58 5.88 -2.02
N ALA A 60 -8.42 5.63 -1.38
CA ALA A 60 -8.32 5.37 0.04
C ALA A 60 -8.77 6.57 0.88
N LEU A 61 -8.38 7.79 0.50
CA LEU A 61 -8.86 9.02 1.16
C LEU A 61 -10.37 9.20 1.03
N LYS A 62 -10.92 8.92 -0.15
CA LYS A 62 -12.36 8.98 -0.41
C LYS A 62 -13.13 7.96 0.45
N ASP A 63 -12.64 6.73 0.55
CA ASP A 63 -13.27 5.66 1.36
C ASP A 63 -13.24 5.95 2.85
N THR A 64 -12.16 6.57 3.32
CA THR A 64 -11.98 6.90 4.74
C THR A 64 -12.71 8.19 5.13
N GLY A 65 -13.41 8.84 4.20
CA GLY A 65 -14.13 10.09 4.44
C GLY A 65 -13.22 11.28 4.73
N ILE A 66 -11.95 11.21 4.33
CA ILE A 66 -11.00 12.30 4.52
C ILE A 66 -11.19 13.31 3.39
N ARG A 67 -11.49 14.56 3.75
CA ARG A 67 -11.74 15.62 2.78
C ARG A 67 -10.43 16.14 2.23
N ILE A 68 -10.25 16.03 0.92
CA ILE A 68 -9.07 16.54 0.24
C ILE A 68 -9.22 18.06 0.07
N GLU A 69 -8.25 18.84 0.57
CA GLU A 69 -8.23 20.30 0.47
C GLU A 69 -7.39 20.76 -0.72
N ARG A 70 -6.25 20.11 -0.96
CA ARG A 70 -5.34 20.41 -2.07
C ARG A 70 -4.71 19.13 -2.60
N MET A 71 -4.55 19.05 -3.91
CA MET A 71 -3.78 18.02 -4.60
C MET A 71 -2.83 18.71 -5.57
N GLU A 72 -1.56 18.40 -5.43
CA GLU A 72 -0.49 18.82 -6.32
C GLU A 72 0.14 17.53 -6.86
N LYS A 73 0.20 17.38 -8.18
CA LYS A 73 0.74 16.20 -8.84
C LYS A 73 1.72 16.63 -9.91
N ASP A 74 2.97 16.24 -9.74
CA ASP A 74 4.05 16.37 -10.70
C ASP A 74 4.38 15.01 -11.34
N ALA A 75 5.31 15.02 -12.28
CA ALA A 75 5.79 13.81 -12.97
C ALA A 75 6.51 12.82 -12.04
N ILE A 76 7.14 13.32 -10.97
CA ILE A 76 7.99 12.52 -10.06
C ILE A 76 7.49 12.57 -8.62
N ASN A 77 6.80 13.67 -8.24
CA ASN A 77 6.32 13.89 -6.88
C ASN A 77 4.82 14.21 -6.90
N ALA A 78 4.12 13.86 -5.83
CA ALA A 78 2.76 14.26 -5.58
C ALA A 78 2.61 14.67 -4.12
N GLU A 79 1.83 15.70 -3.85
CA GLU A 79 1.47 16.12 -2.51
C GLU A 79 -0.05 16.25 -2.40
N ILE A 80 -0.61 15.64 -1.35
CA ILE A 80 -2.02 15.73 -1.02
C ILE A 80 -2.12 16.33 0.38
N LYS A 81 -2.82 17.46 0.48
CA LYS A 81 -3.24 18.04 1.76
C LYS A 81 -4.71 17.76 1.93
N ALA A 82 -5.04 17.07 3.01
CA ALA A 82 -6.39 16.66 3.33
C ALA A 82 -6.69 16.94 4.81
N ARG A 83 -7.96 16.88 5.19
CA ARG A 83 -8.42 17.10 6.56
C ARG A 83 -9.34 15.96 6.97
N LYS A 84 -9.06 15.35 8.12
CA LYS A 84 -9.96 14.34 8.73
C LYS A 84 -11.18 15.04 9.33
N ALA A 85 -12.23 14.26 9.58
CA ALA A 85 -13.43 14.73 10.30
C ALA A 85 -13.09 15.28 11.70
N ASP A 86 -12.05 14.75 12.34
CA ASP A 86 -11.49 15.19 13.64
C ASP A 86 -10.73 16.54 13.56
N GLY A 87 -10.81 17.26 12.44
CA GLY A 87 -10.11 18.54 12.23
C GLY A 87 -8.60 18.43 11.98
N LYS A 88 -7.97 17.29 12.28
CA LYS A 88 -6.55 17.01 12.03
C LYS A 88 -6.21 17.09 10.53
N VAL A 89 -5.15 17.85 10.22
CA VAL A 89 -4.59 17.96 8.87
C VAL A 89 -3.80 16.69 8.55
N VAL A 90 -3.92 16.20 7.32
CA VAL A 90 -3.23 15.03 6.79
C VAL A 90 -2.43 15.48 5.59
N THR A 91 -1.12 15.30 5.64
CA THR A 91 -0.22 15.58 4.53
C THR A 91 0.33 14.26 4.02
N ILE A 92 0.08 13.95 2.75
CA ILE A 92 0.60 12.76 2.09
C ILE A 92 1.52 13.21 0.97
N LYS A 93 2.75 12.73 0.98
CA LYS A 93 3.73 12.93 -0.09
C LYS A 93 4.00 11.62 -0.78
N ILE A 94 3.94 11.61 -2.10
CA ILE A 94 4.19 10.45 -2.93
C ILE A 94 5.40 10.78 -3.81
N LYS A 95 6.43 9.96 -3.75
CA LYS A 95 7.66 10.14 -4.52
C LYS A 95 7.92 8.89 -5.35
N ASN A 96 8.04 9.08 -6.65
CA ASN A 96 8.43 8.03 -7.57
C ASN A 96 9.93 7.72 -7.38
N LYS A 97 10.25 6.45 -7.12
CA LYS A 97 11.63 5.96 -7.02
C LYS A 97 11.96 5.24 -8.32
N ALA A 98 13.18 5.45 -8.83
CA ALA A 98 13.69 4.65 -9.93
C ALA A 98 13.56 3.16 -9.60
N SER A 99 13.27 2.32 -10.61
CA SER A 99 12.95 0.89 -10.48
C SER A 99 11.48 0.53 -10.18
N GLY A 100 10.53 1.41 -10.49
CA GLY A 100 9.09 1.11 -10.41
C GLY A 100 8.55 0.99 -8.99
N MET A 101 9.28 1.56 -8.03
CA MET A 101 8.90 1.66 -6.62
C MET A 101 8.37 3.06 -6.33
N THR A 102 7.48 3.17 -5.37
CA THR A 102 6.92 4.47 -4.95
C THR A 102 6.98 4.59 -3.44
N ILE A 103 7.52 5.71 -2.95
CA ILE A 103 7.58 6.03 -1.53
C ILE A 103 6.38 6.92 -1.21
N VAL A 104 5.63 6.56 -0.17
CA VAL A 104 4.51 7.34 0.34
C VAL A 104 4.81 7.72 1.79
N SER A 105 4.91 9.01 2.06
CA SER A 105 5.09 9.56 3.40
C SER A 105 3.78 10.18 3.87
N ILE A 106 3.22 9.66 4.96
CA ILE A 106 1.94 10.09 5.56
C ILE A 106 2.25 10.78 6.89
N ARG A 107 1.80 12.03 7.04
CA ARG A 107 1.84 12.76 8.31
C ARG A 107 0.43 13.18 8.69
N VAL A 108 0.03 12.87 9.92
CA VAL A 108 -1.25 13.29 10.47
C VAL A 108 -1.01 14.25 11.63
N GLY A 109 -1.50 15.48 11.50
CA GLY A 109 -1.38 16.54 12.49
C GLY A 109 0.02 17.17 12.57
N ILE A 110 0.17 18.06 13.55
CA ILE A 110 1.43 18.77 13.82
C ILE A 110 2.43 17.83 14.51
N PHE A 111 1.98 17.05 15.48
CA PHE A 111 2.83 16.14 16.27
C PHE A 111 3.07 14.78 15.60
N GLY A 112 2.27 14.41 14.60
CA GLY A 112 2.30 13.06 14.03
C GLY A 112 1.42 12.09 14.83
N ASP A 113 0.70 11.22 14.12
CA ASP A 113 -0.22 10.25 14.72
C ASP A 113 -0.04 8.93 13.97
N GLU A 114 0.67 7.99 14.61
CA GLU A 114 1.02 6.70 14.01
C GLU A 114 -0.22 5.87 13.70
N ASN A 115 -1.14 5.76 14.66
CA ASN A 115 -2.38 4.99 14.49
C ASN A 115 -3.22 5.54 13.34
N ALA A 116 -3.40 6.86 13.26
CA ALA A 116 -4.11 7.47 12.15
C ALA A 116 -3.39 7.25 10.80
N SER A 117 -2.07 7.31 10.79
CA SER A 117 -1.27 7.05 9.58
C SER A 117 -1.38 5.59 9.14
N LEU A 118 -1.38 4.64 10.08
CA LEU A 118 -1.57 3.21 9.83
C LEU A 118 -2.96 2.90 9.27
N ILE A 119 -4.01 3.59 9.73
CA ILE A 119 -5.37 3.44 9.17
C ILE A 119 -5.38 3.87 7.70
N ILE A 120 -4.76 5.00 7.37
CA ILE A 120 -4.66 5.48 5.98
C ILE A 120 -3.85 4.48 5.15
N LYS A 121 -2.71 4.00 5.68
CA LYS A 121 -1.92 2.93 5.05
C LYS A 121 -2.79 1.71 4.75
N LYS A 122 -3.53 1.18 5.71
CA LYS A 122 -4.40 0.01 5.52
C LYS A 122 -5.44 0.24 4.41
N ALA A 123 -5.98 1.45 4.31
CA ALA A 123 -6.90 1.81 3.23
C ALA A 123 -6.20 1.81 1.85
N ILE A 124 -4.96 2.31 1.77
CA ILE A 124 -4.14 2.26 0.55
C ILE A 124 -3.78 0.83 0.18
N ASP A 125 -3.32 0.02 1.14
CA ASP A 125 -3.00 -1.40 0.97
C ASP A 125 -4.19 -2.15 0.35
N LYS A 126 -5.40 -1.92 0.89
CA LYS A 126 -6.65 -2.53 0.39
C LYS A 126 -6.92 -2.16 -1.08
N ARG A 127 -6.65 -0.91 -1.48
CA ARG A 127 -6.83 -0.44 -2.86
C ARG A 127 -5.74 -0.95 -3.81
N LEU A 128 -4.55 -1.26 -3.29
CA LEU A 128 -3.48 -1.89 -4.05
C LEU A 128 -3.58 -3.42 -4.11
N GLY A 129 -4.56 -4.02 -3.42
CA GLY A 129 -4.72 -5.48 -3.34
C GLY A 129 -3.67 -6.14 -2.43
N ILE A 130 -3.02 -5.37 -1.57
CA ILE A 130 -1.97 -5.85 -0.66
C ILE A 130 -2.63 -6.35 0.61
N ARG A 131 -2.40 -7.62 0.96
CA ARG A 131 -2.96 -8.21 2.17
C ARG A 131 -2.17 -7.71 3.39
N SER A 132 -2.70 -6.67 4.04
CA SER A 132 -2.17 -6.14 5.30
C SER A 132 -2.45 -7.18 6.41
N LYS A 133 -1.41 -7.84 6.91
CA LYS A 133 -1.54 -8.82 8.02
C LYS A 133 -1.90 -8.02 9.27
N ASN A 134 -3.05 -8.35 9.86
CA ASN A 134 -3.55 -7.72 11.08
C ASN A 134 -2.76 -8.19 12.30
#